data_AF-A0A4P7LBE1-F1
#
_entry.id   AF-A0A4P7LBE1-F1
#
_cell.length_a   1.000
_cell.length_b   1.000
_cell.length_c   1.000
_cell.angle_alpha   90.00
_cell.angle_beta   90.00
_cell.angle_gamma   90.00
#
_symmetry.space_group_name_H-M   'P 1'
#
loop_
_entity.id
_entity.type
_entity.pdbx_description
1 polymer ?
#
loop_
_entity_poly.entity_id
_entity_poly.type
_entity_poly.pdbx_seq_one_letter_code
_entity_poly.pdbx_strand_id
1 'polypeptide(L)' 'MSRFIQGDSLKIMATFPDNAIDFILTDPPYLVDYTDRSGRSIANDKTDEWLPACQQMFRVLSPIV' A
#
# COMPACT_ATOMS: atom_id res chain seq x y z
N MET A 1 18.91 -4.48 -9.75
CA MET A 1 17.87 -4.88 -10.71
C MET A 1 16.53 -4.49 -10.09
N SER A 2 15.70 -3.71 -10.79
CA SER A 2 14.36 -3.34 -10.30
C SER A 2 13.32 -4.39 -10.70
N ARG A 3 12.24 -4.51 -9.91
CA ARG A 3 11.11 -5.42 -10.17
C ARG A 3 9.80 -4.65 -10.06
N PHE A 4 8.86 -4.95 -10.94
CA PHE A 4 7.46 -4.53 -10.81
C PHE A 4 6.62 -5.75 -10.42
N ILE A 5 5.76 -5.60 -9.43
CA ILE A 5 4.92 -6.66 -8.88
C ILE A 5 3.47 -6.17 -8.92
N GLN A 6 2.59 -6.92 -9.57
CA GLN A 6 1.15 -6.66 -9.58
C GLN A 6 0.47 -7.58 -8.56
N GLY A 7 -0.33 -7.01 -7.66
CA GLY A 7 -1.21 -7.76 -6.76
C GLY A 7 -1.62 -6.95 -5.54
N ASP A 8 -2.26 -7.64 -4.60
CA ASP A 8 -2.66 -7.08 -3.31
C ASP A 8 -1.42 -6.76 -2.46
N SER A 9 -1.24 -5.48 -2.12
CA SER A 9 -0.06 -4.99 -1.40
C SER A 9 0.08 -5.62 -0.03
N LEU A 10 -1.03 -5.93 0.66
CA LEU A 10 -1.01 -6.59 1.96
C LEU A 10 -0.40 -8.00 1.85
N LYS A 11 -0.84 -8.76 0.84
CA LYS A 11 -0.36 -10.13 0.60
C LYS A 11 1.07 -10.14 0.09
N ILE A 12 1.43 -9.21 -0.80
CA ILE A 12 2.79 -9.11 -1.34
C ILE A 12 3.78 -8.74 -0.24
N MET A 13 3.50 -7.67 0.53
CA MET A 13 4.42 -7.23 1.59
C MET A 13 4.60 -8.30 2.66
N ALA A 14 3.58 -9.11 2.95
CA ALA A 14 3.69 -10.24 3.88
C ALA A 14 4.75 -11.29 3.47
N THR A 15 5.18 -11.31 2.20
CA THR A 15 6.27 -12.19 1.73
C THR A 15 7.67 -11.60 1.92
N PHE A 16 7.77 -10.31 2.25
CA PHE A 16 9.05 -9.64 2.44
C PHE A 16 9.57 -9.89 3.86
N PRO A 17 10.89 -10.06 4.05
CA PRO A 17 11.49 -10.10 5.38
C PRO A 17 11.26 -8.81 6.16
N ASP A 18 11.40 -8.88 7.48
CA ASP A 18 11.43 -7.69 8.34
C ASP A 18 12.65 -6.81 7.99
N ASN A 19 12.52 -5.49 8.13
CA ASN A 19 13.61 -4.53 7.91
C ASN A 19 14.31 -4.66 6.54
N ALA A 20 13.54 -4.96 5.48
CA ALA A 20 14.05 -5.21 4.14
C ALA A 20 13.93 -4.01 3.19
N ILE A 21 13.27 -2.93 3.62
CA ILE A 21 12.96 -1.74 2.81
C ILE A 21 13.45 -0.49 3.51
N ASP A 22 14.31 0.28 2.86
CA ASP A 22 14.88 1.50 3.46
C ASP A 22 13.97 2.73 3.32
N PHE A 23 13.06 2.71 2.35
CA PHE A 23 12.14 3.82 2.08
C PHE A 23 10.85 3.35 1.41
N ILE A 24 9.72 3.85 1.88
CA ILE A 24 8.40 3.62 1.28
C ILE A 24 7.83 4.97 0.83
N LEU A 25 7.59 5.10 -0.47
CA LEU A 25 6.75 6.14 -1.05
C LEU A 25 5.43 5.51 -1.45
N THR A 26 4.31 6.02 -0.93
CA THR A 26 2.98 5.45 -1.16
C THR A 26 1.96 6.54 -1.45
N ASP A 27 0.98 6.19 -2.28
CA ASP A 27 -0.22 6.97 -2.60
C ASP A 27 -1.43 6.02 -2.48
N PRO A 28 -1.90 5.72 -1.25
CA PRO A 28 -2.94 4.72 -1.02
C PRO A 28 -4.35 5.28 -1.30
N PRO A 29 -5.38 4.43 -1.40
CA PRO A 29 -6.77 4.91 -1.44
C PRO A 29 -7.10 5.78 -0.22
N TYR A 30 -7.75 6.91 -0.43
CA TYR A 30 -7.97 7.96 0.56
C TYR A 30 -9.30 7.85 1.31
N LEU A 31 -10.12 6.83 1.01
CA LEU A 31 -11.39 6.56 1.68
C LEU A 31 -12.44 7.67 1.48
N VAL A 32 -12.37 8.38 0.36
CA VAL A 32 -13.26 9.51 0.06
C VAL A 32 -14.38 9.16 -0.91
N ASP A 33 -14.50 7.88 -1.30
CA ASP A 33 -15.44 7.40 -2.32
C ASP A 33 -15.37 8.28 -3.59
N TYR A 34 -14.14 8.59 -4.03
CA TYR A 34 -13.90 9.56 -5.09
C TYR A 34 -14.71 9.22 -6.33
N THR A 35 -15.45 10.20 -6.83
CA THR A 35 -16.15 10.13 -8.11
C THR A 35 -15.94 11.43 -8.86
N ASP A 36 -15.40 11.36 -10.08
CA ASP A 36 -15.22 12.55 -10.91
C ASP A 36 -16.53 12.98 -11.61
N ARG A 37 -16.49 14.11 -12.32
CA ARG A 37 -17.67 14.67 -13.02
C ARG A 37 -18.19 13.80 -14.16
N SER A 38 -17.40 12.84 -14.63
CA SER A 38 -17.79 11.87 -15.66
C SER A 38 -18.34 10.56 -15.07
N GLY A 39 -18.40 10.44 -13.73
CA GLY A 39 -18.86 9.26 -13.03
C GLY A 39 -17.81 8.17 -12.85
N ARG A 40 -16.52 8.45 -13.10
CA ARG A 40 -15.44 7.50 -12.83
C ARG A 40 -15.11 7.52 -11.34
N SER A 41 -15.00 6.34 -10.75
CA SER A 41 -14.59 6.16 -9.36
C SER A 41 -13.24 5.47 -9.22
N ILE A 42 -12.62 5.62 -8.05
CA ILE A 42 -11.39 4.91 -7.69
C ILE A 42 -11.77 3.59 -7.00
N ALA A 43 -11.24 2.48 -7.50
CA ALA A 43 -11.45 1.17 -6.88
C ALA A 43 -10.86 1.14 -5.46
N ASN A 44 -11.57 0.51 -4.53
CA ASN A 44 -11.15 0.34 -3.13
C ASN A 44 -10.93 1.66 -2.36
N ASP A 45 -11.55 2.77 -2.80
CA ASP A 45 -11.48 4.08 -2.15
C ASP A 45 -12.65 4.35 -1.18
N LYS A 46 -13.38 3.30 -0.80
CA LYS A 46 -14.58 3.41 0.04
C LYS A 46 -14.45 2.71 1.38
N THR A 47 -13.78 1.57 1.42
CA THR A 47 -13.62 0.75 2.63
C THR A 47 -12.18 0.80 3.10
N ASP A 48 -12.00 0.74 4.42
CA ASP A 48 -10.71 0.81 5.10
C ASP A 48 -9.95 -0.51 5.12
N GLU A 49 -10.38 -1.49 4.32
CA GLU A 49 -9.85 -2.86 4.25
C GLU A 49 -8.34 -2.91 3.92
N TRP A 50 -7.80 -1.87 3.29
CA TRP A 50 -6.38 -1.77 2.96
C TRP A 50 -5.51 -1.30 4.14
N LEU A 51 -6.07 -0.65 5.17
CA LEU A 51 -5.30 -0.06 6.29
C LEU A 51 -4.32 -1.01 7.01
N PRO A 52 -4.57 -2.34 7.12
CA PRO A 52 -3.57 -3.27 7.66
C PRO A 52 -2.22 -3.25 6.92
N ALA A 53 -2.18 -2.75 5.68
CA ALA A 53 -0.95 -2.55 4.94
C ALA A 53 0.04 -1.62 5.69
N CYS A 54 -0.44 -0.64 6.46
CA CYS A 54 0.41 0.24 7.28
C CYS A 54 1.25 -0.55 8.31
N GLN A 55 0.70 -1.63 8.88
CA GLN A 55 1.45 -2.49 9.80
C GLN A 55 2.54 -3.27 9.07
N GLN A 56 2.25 -3.75 7.86
CA GLN A 56 3.25 -4.40 7.02
C GLN A 56 4.35 -3.42 6.58
N MET A 57 3.98 -2.20 6.20
CA MET A 57 4.94 -1.14 5.87
C MET A 57 5.89 -0.89 7.04
N PHE A 58 5.38 -0.75 8.25
CA PHE A 58 6.21 -0.60 9.46
C PHE A 58 7.13 -1.79 9.70
N ARG A 59 6.63 -3.03 9.56
CA ARG A 59 7.43 -4.26 9.76
C ARG A 59 8.60 -4.36 8.78
N VAL A 60 8.38 -4.02 7.51
CA VAL A 60 9.41 -4.16 6.46
C VAL A 60 10.36 -2.97 6.42
N LEU A 61 10.01 -1.83 7.02
CA LEU A 61 10.88 -0.66 7.07
C LEU A 61 12.10 -0.91 7.95
N SER A 62 13.28 -0.66 7.41
CA SER A 62 14.54 -0.71 8.16
C SER A 62 14.57 0.37 9.26
N PRO A 63 15.06 0.08 10.48
CA PRO A 63 15.24 1.08 11.51
C PRO A 63 16.35 2.05 11.12
N ILE A 64 16.20 3.32 11.53
CA ILE A 64 17.27 4.31 11.41
C ILE A 64 18.25 4.03 12.55
N VAL A 65 19.41 3.46 12.23
CA VAL A 65 20.56 3.32 13.14
C VAL A 65 21.40 4.57 13.17
#